data_AF-R8BCL8-F1
#
_entry.id   AF-R8BCL8-F1
#
_cell.length_a   1.000
_cell.length_b   1.000
_cell.length_c   1.000
_cell.angle_alpha   90.00
_cell.angle_beta   90.00
_cell.angle_gamma   90.00
#
_symmetry.space_group_name_H-M   'P 1'
#
loop_
_entity.id
_entity.type
_entity.pdbx_description
1 polymer ?
#
loop_
_entity_poly.entity_id
_entity_poly.type
_entity_poly.pdbx_seq_one_letter_code
_entity_poly.pdbx_strand_id
1 'polypeptide(L)'
;MKSDPNPSEISTPAAGDDVLPAECHCGNVKFHLTRPNEASTHPRSQFPDLMIAYHEGSPITPNPDNVKWWLRAGSTKYLAGTCTCRSCRLISGFEVQTWTFVPRPNILFHVSSGHADAEGTVPLDFGTLPRGILQGYESSPGVLREFCPVCGATVFWHDKWRPDVIDVSVGLLRAESGARAEGWLDWWKGRVSFVEDAELDRKGWPARWAVDLAQGLEEGLKKEDKKE
;
A
#
# COMPACT_ATOMS: atom_id res chain seq x y z
N MET A 1 40.32 -43.54 0.14
CA MET A 1 40.27 -42.69 1.35
C MET A 1 40.46 -41.25 0.87
N LYS A 2 39.45 -40.40 1.12
CA LYS A 2 39.40 -38.93 0.89
C LYS A 2 39.27 -38.51 -0.58
N SER A 3 38.32 -37.67 -1.00
CA SER A 3 37.25 -36.95 -0.31
C SER A 3 36.39 -36.29 -1.39
N ASP A 4 35.06 -36.45 -1.30
CA ASP A 4 34.09 -35.73 -2.13
C ASP A 4 34.13 -34.22 -1.80
N PRO A 5 34.09 -33.31 -2.80
CA PRO A 5 33.88 -31.90 -2.52
C PRO A 5 32.38 -31.60 -2.32
N ASN A 6 32.07 -31.34 -1.05
CA ASN A 6 31.13 -30.39 -0.47
C ASN A 6 29.86 -29.95 -1.26
N PRO A 7 28.64 -30.26 -0.75
CA PRO A 7 27.39 -29.71 -1.24
C PRO A 7 27.10 -28.37 -0.56
N SER A 8 27.63 -27.28 -1.11
CA SER A 8 27.24 -25.93 -0.70
C SER A 8 27.48 -24.91 -1.80
N GLU A 9 26.92 -25.13 -2.97
CA GLU A 9 26.61 -24.03 -3.88
C GLU A 9 25.17 -23.59 -3.58
N ILE A 10 25.04 -22.72 -2.59
CA ILE A 10 23.86 -21.85 -2.49
C ILE A 10 23.96 -20.94 -3.72
N SER A 11 23.15 -21.26 -4.73
CA SER A 11 22.99 -20.43 -5.90
C SER A 11 22.57 -19.04 -5.44
N THR A 12 23.47 -18.08 -5.64
CA THR A 12 23.12 -16.66 -5.54
C THR A 12 22.03 -16.41 -6.59
N PRO A 13 20.91 -15.74 -6.27
CA PRO A 13 19.94 -15.38 -7.28
C PRO A 13 20.66 -14.64 -8.40
N ALA A 14 20.51 -15.14 -9.63
CA ALA A 14 21.00 -14.47 -10.83
C ALA A 14 20.53 -13.01 -10.82
N ALA A 15 21.38 -12.08 -11.29
CA ALA A 15 21.14 -10.63 -11.38
C ALA A 15 19.64 -10.29 -11.51
N GLY A 16 19.04 -10.04 -10.34
CA GLY A 16 17.65 -10.40 -10.06
C GLY A 16 16.66 -9.32 -10.41
N ASP A 17 15.42 -9.75 -10.68
CA ASP A 17 14.26 -8.88 -10.84
C ASP A 17 14.26 -7.79 -9.76
N ASP A 18 14.27 -6.52 -10.18
CA ASP A 18 14.19 -5.36 -9.27
C ASP A 18 12.88 -5.47 -8.48
N VAL A 19 13.00 -5.65 -7.16
CA VAL A 19 11.88 -5.79 -6.21
C VAL A 19 11.98 -4.75 -5.10
N LEU A 20 10.84 -4.35 -4.55
CA LEU A 20 10.77 -3.45 -3.41
C LEU A 20 10.39 -4.23 -2.15
N PRO A 21 11.33 -4.50 -1.23
CA PRO A 21 11.03 -5.21 0.01
C PRO A 21 10.11 -4.39 0.93
N ALA A 22 9.28 -5.09 1.69
CA ALA A 22 8.41 -4.51 2.70
C ALA A 22 8.41 -5.38 3.96
N GLU A 23 8.57 -4.73 5.13
CA GLU A 23 8.69 -5.44 6.40
C GLU A 23 8.13 -4.62 7.57
N CYS A 24 7.25 -5.24 8.36
CA CYS A 24 6.76 -4.64 9.61
C CYS A 24 7.84 -4.58 10.70
N HIS A 25 7.57 -3.86 11.78
CA HIS A 25 8.56 -3.62 12.83
C HIS A 25 9.12 -4.91 13.46
N CYS A 26 8.29 -5.91 13.72
CA CYS A 26 8.73 -7.18 14.33
C CYS A 26 9.20 -8.23 13.33
N GLY A 27 9.14 -7.96 12.02
CA GLY A 27 9.51 -8.90 10.97
C GLY A 27 8.56 -10.09 10.76
N ASN A 28 7.39 -10.13 11.39
CA ASN A 28 6.40 -11.19 11.17
C ASN A 28 5.72 -11.08 9.79
N VAL A 29 5.48 -9.86 9.33
CA VAL A 29 4.97 -9.57 7.98
C VAL A 29 6.16 -9.19 7.11
N LYS A 30 6.48 -10.03 6.14
CA LYS A 30 7.49 -9.79 5.12
C LYS A 30 6.93 -10.13 3.75
N PHE A 31 7.02 -9.18 2.83
CA PHE A 31 6.65 -9.35 1.44
C PHE A 31 7.50 -8.42 0.58
N HIS A 32 7.35 -8.52 -0.73
CA HIS A 32 7.93 -7.56 -1.64
C HIS A 32 6.93 -7.20 -2.73
N LEU A 33 7.16 -6.05 -3.34
CA LEU A 33 6.46 -5.60 -4.54
C LEU A 33 7.33 -5.85 -5.76
N THR A 34 6.74 -6.34 -6.84
CA THR A 34 7.39 -6.34 -8.16
C THR A 34 7.09 -5.06 -8.90
N ARG A 35 7.94 -4.71 -9.87
CA ARG A 35 7.62 -3.63 -10.83
C ARG A 35 6.29 -3.92 -11.52
N PRO A 36 5.58 -2.88 -11.99
CA PRO A 36 4.41 -3.13 -12.81
C PRO A 36 4.77 -3.96 -14.03
N ASN A 37 3.92 -4.93 -14.34
CA ASN A 37 4.09 -5.88 -15.42
C ASN A 37 2.73 -6.14 -16.10
N GLU A 38 2.67 -7.11 -17.01
CA GLU A 38 1.43 -7.44 -17.72
C GLU A 38 0.26 -7.74 -16.77
N ALA A 39 0.50 -8.52 -15.71
CA ALA A 39 -0.53 -8.86 -14.73
C ALA A 39 -1.06 -7.63 -13.98
N SER A 40 -0.26 -6.57 -13.85
CA SER A 40 -0.67 -5.31 -13.22
C SER A 40 -1.77 -4.57 -14.00
N THR A 41 -1.99 -4.90 -15.27
CA THR A 41 -2.99 -4.26 -16.14
C THR A 41 -4.36 -4.93 -16.06
N HIS A 42 -4.45 -6.17 -15.58
CA HIS A 42 -5.68 -6.95 -15.54
C HIS A 42 -6.75 -6.43 -14.56
N PRO A 43 -6.41 -6.00 -13.33
CA PRO A 43 -7.40 -5.55 -12.35
C PRO A 43 -8.30 -4.44 -12.88
N ARG A 44 -9.50 -4.32 -12.30
CA ARG A 44 -10.37 -3.15 -12.46
C ARG A 44 -10.56 -2.49 -11.10
N SER A 45 -10.65 -1.16 -11.10
CA SER A 45 -10.89 -0.40 -9.88
C SER A 45 -11.61 0.90 -10.20
N GLN A 46 -12.50 1.31 -9.29
CA GLN A 46 -13.08 2.66 -9.29
C GLN A 46 -11.97 3.70 -9.07
N PHE A 47 -12.21 4.97 -9.39
CA PHE A 47 -11.26 6.00 -9.02
C PHE A 47 -11.18 6.16 -7.49
N PRO A 48 -9.98 6.37 -6.93
CA PRO A 48 -9.81 6.61 -5.51
C PRO A 48 -10.17 8.06 -5.15
N ASP A 49 -10.42 8.34 -3.87
CA ASP A 49 -10.69 9.70 -3.38
C ASP A 49 -9.57 10.69 -3.73
N LEU A 50 -8.31 10.22 -3.85
CA LEU A 50 -7.19 11.02 -4.34
C LEU A 50 -7.51 11.73 -5.66
N MET A 51 -8.20 11.06 -6.58
CA MET A 51 -8.46 11.61 -7.90
C MET A 51 -9.85 12.22 -8.02
N ILE A 52 -10.84 11.57 -7.42
CA ILE A 52 -12.25 11.97 -7.49
C ILE A 52 -12.82 11.92 -6.08
N ALA A 53 -13.14 13.08 -5.52
CA ALA A 53 -13.60 13.18 -4.15
C ALA A 53 -14.89 12.37 -3.95
N TYR A 54 -14.89 11.49 -2.95
CA TYR A 54 -15.97 10.57 -2.64
C TYR A 54 -17.29 11.30 -2.37
N HIS A 55 -17.22 12.41 -1.62
CA HIS A 55 -18.37 13.22 -1.23
C HIS A 55 -19.04 13.96 -2.38
N GLU A 56 -18.39 14.08 -3.55
CA GLU A 56 -18.98 14.72 -4.73
C GLU A 56 -19.95 13.81 -5.50
N GLY A 57 -19.91 12.49 -5.25
CA GLY A 57 -20.80 11.54 -5.92
C GLY A 57 -20.66 11.53 -7.45
N SER A 58 -19.46 11.80 -7.95
CA SER A 58 -19.20 12.00 -9.37
C SER A 58 -19.58 10.76 -10.23
N PRO A 59 -20.25 10.92 -11.37
CA PRO A 59 -20.68 9.81 -12.21
C PRO A 59 -19.52 9.06 -12.87
N ILE A 60 -18.31 9.62 -12.89
CA ILE A 60 -17.11 8.97 -13.43
C ILE A 60 -16.36 8.13 -12.39
N THR A 61 -16.70 8.24 -11.09
CA THR A 61 -16.08 7.44 -10.02
C THR A 61 -16.05 5.94 -10.31
N PRO A 62 -17.10 5.31 -10.91
CA PRO A 62 -17.05 3.90 -11.31
C PRO A 62 -15.96 3.52 -12.32
N ASN A 63 -15.26 4.50 -12.91
CA ASN A 63 -14.19 4.31 -13.89
C ASN A 63 -14.65 3.49 -15.11
N PRO A 64 -15.61 4.01 -15.92
CA PRO A 64 -16.19 3.28 -17.05
C PRO A 64 -15.11 2.87 -18.08
N ASP A 65 -14.15 3.75 -18.32
CA ASP A 65 -13.06 3.56 -19.28
C ASP A 65 -11.93 2.65 -18.77
N ASN A 66 -12.05 2.13 -17.54
CA ASN A 66 -11.09 1.20 -16.95
C ASN A 66 -9.65 1.74 -16.91
N VAL A 67 -9.51 3.04 -16.62
CA VAL A 67 -8.21 3.71 -16.49
C VAL A 67 -7.42 3.01 -15.40
N LYS A 68 -6.20 2.58 -15.74
CA LYS A 68 -5.25 1.90 -14.82
C LYS A 68 -4.52 2.93 -13.97
N TRP A 69 -5.28 3.71 -13.21
CA TRP A 69 -4.78 4.89 -12.50
C TRP A 69 -3.66 4.60 -11.50
N TRP A 70 -3.54 3.36 -11.03
CA TRP A 70 -2.45 2.92 -10.17
C TRP A 70 -1.12 2.75 -10.91
N LEU A 71 -1.13 2.63 -12.25
CA LEU A 71 0.07 2.53 -13.09
C LEU A 71 0.52 3.91 -13.52
N ARG A 72 1.74 4.27 -13.14
CA ARG A 72 2.28 5.62 -13.28
C ARG A 72 3.61 5.62 -14.02
N ALA A 73 4.00 6.79 -14.52
CA ALA A 73 5.26 6.99 -15.26
C ALA A 73 5.48 5.93 -16.37
N GLY A 74 4.48 5.73 -17.22
CA GLY A 74 4.55 4.71 -18.29
C GLY A 74 4.61 3.27 -17.78
N SER A 75 3.88 2.96 -16.70
CA SER A 75 3.84 1.64 -16.05
C SER A 75 5.18 1.21 -15.44
N THR A 76 5.96 2.15 -14.90
CA THR A 76 7.21 1.85 -14.17
C THR A 76 7.09 2.07 -12.66
N LYS A 77 6.06 2.80 -12.23
CA LYS A 77 5.78 3.14 -10.83
C LYS A 77 4.32 2.87 -10.46
N TYR A 78 4.07 2.72 -9.17
CA TYR A 78 2.71 2.70 -8.62
C TYR A 78 2.30 4.08 -8.12
N LEU A 79 1.00 4.40 -8.17
CA LEU A 79 0.47 5.60 -7.53
C LEU A 79 0.61 5.48 -6.01
N ALA A 80 1.03 6.56 -5.36
CA ALA A 80 0.99 6.72 -3.91
C ALA A 80 0.26 7.99 -3.52
N GLY A 81 -0.26 8.05 -2.30
CA GLY A 81 -0.89 9.26 -1.79
C GLY A 81 -1.13 9.23 -0.29
N THR A 82 -1.68 10.34 0.19
CA THR A 82 -1.94 10.59 1.61
C THR A 82 -3.43 10.58 1.89
N CYS A 83 -3.82 10.07 3.04
CA CYS A 83 -5.21 10.02 3.50
C CYS A 83 -5.32 10.58 4.93
N THR A 84 -6.29 11.47 5.13
CA THR A 84 -6.60 12.11 6.41
C THR A 84 -7.98 11.72 6.92
N CYS A 85 -8.57 10.65 6.37
CA CYS A 85 -9.91 10.23 6.77
C CYS A 85 -9.95 9.82 8.24
N ARG A 86 -11.13 9.99 8.85
CA ARG A 86 -11.39 9.62 10.24
C ARG A 86 -10.94 8.20 10.58
N SER A 87 -11.21 7.23 9.70
CA SER A 87 -10.88 5.82 9.98
C SER A 87 -9.38 5.56 9.95
N CYS A 88 -8.63 6.08 8.96
CA CYS A 88 -7.18 5.93 8.92
C CYS A 88 -6.52 6.56 10.15
N ARG A 89 -7.04 7.71 10.60
CA ARG A 89 -6.57 8.34 11.84
C ARG A 89 -6.79 7.47 13.08
N LEU A 90 -8.01 6.98 13.28
CA LEU A 90 -8.34 6.21 14.48
C LEU A 90 -7.62 4.86 14.52
N ILE A 91 -7.30 4.28 13.37
CA ILE A 91 -6.63 2.97 13.28
C ILE A 91 -5.12 3.12 13.45
N SER A 92 -4.52 4.10 12.78
CA SER A 92 -3.06 4.31 12.85
C SER A 92 -2.62 5.07 14.11
N GLY A 93 -3.50 5.90 14.67
CA GLY A 93 -3.14 6.87 15.70
C GLY A 93 -2.45 8.13 15.16
N PHE A 94 -2.32 8.28 13.83
CA PHE A 94 -1.67 9.42 13.17
C PHE A 94 -2.64 10.20 12.29
N GLU A 95 -2.42 11.50 12.14
CA GLU A 95 -3.28 12.38 11.34
C GLU A 95 -3.26 12.05 9.84
N VAL A 96 -2.14 11.50 9.35
CA VAL A 96 -1.91 11.19 7.94
C VAL A 96 -1.46 9.75 7.79
N GLN A 97 -2.17 8.97 7.00
CA GLN A 97 -1.75 7.63 6.56
C GLN A 97 -1.33 7.70 5.09
N THR A 98 -0.25 7.01 4.74
CA THR A 98 0.26 6.93 3.37
C THR A 98 -0.01 5.55 2.76
N TRP A 99 -0.57 5.56 1.55
CA TRP A 99 -0.94 4.35 0.82
C TRP A 99 -0.31 4.35 -0.57
N THR A 100 0.12 3.20 -1.05
CA THR A 100 0.38 2.94 -2.47
C THR A 100 -0.60 1.88 -2.98
N PHE A 101 -0.99 1.98 -4.25
CA PHE A 101 -2.05 1.16 -4.82
C PHE A 101 -1.44 0.11 -5.73
N VAL A 102 -1.46 -1.15 -5.29
CA VAL A 102 -0.72 -2.23 -5.93
C VAL A 102 -1.66 -3.37 -6.30
N PRO A 103 -1.63 -3.84 -7.56
CA PRO A 103 -2.32 -5.06 -7.95
C PRO A 103 -1.93 -6.25 -7.08
N ARG A 104 -2.90 -7.04 -6.64
CA ARG A 104 -2.66 -8.25 -5.85
C ARG A 104 -1.57 -9.19 -6.41
N PRO A 105 -1.49 -9.49 -7.73
CA PRO A 105 -0.44 -10.37 -8.27
C PRO A 105 0.99 -9.79 -8.15
N ASN A 106 1.13 -8.49 -7.87
CA ASN A 106 2.42 -7.84 -7.69
C ASN A 106 2.87 -7.77 -6.22
N ILE A 107 2.14 -8.41 -5.30
CA ILE A 107 2.48 -8.49 -3.88
C ILE A 107 2.82 -9.95 -3.56
N LEU A 108 4.08 -10.22 -3.19
CA LEU A 108 4.57 -11.58 -2.92
C LEU A 108 5.08 -11.70 -1.49
N PHE A 109 4.40 -12.53 -0.70
CA PHE A 109 4.72 -12.82 0.69
C PHE A 109 5.88 -13.78 0.82
N HIS A 110 6.77 -13.50 1.77
CA HIS A 110 7.85 -14.40 2.16
C HIS A 110 7.32 -15.30 3.28
N VAL A 111 7.17 -16.59 3.00
CA VAL A 111 6.66 -17.57 3.97
C VAL A 111 7.83 -18.44 4.42
N SER A 112 8.01 -18.54 5.74
CA SER A 112 9.01 -19.42 6.35
C SER A 112 8.36 -20.69 6.92
N SER A 113 9.18 -21.72 7.06
CA SER A 113 8.82 -23.08 7.52
C SER A 113 8.16 -23.14 8.91
N GLY A 114 8.14 -22.04 9.67
CA GLY A 114 7.40 -21.94 10.94
C GLY A 114 5.89 -21.76 10.79
N HIS A 115 5.40 -21.42 9.58
CA HIS A 115 3.98 -21.17 9.29
C HIS A 115 3.38 -22.08 8.22
N ALA A 116 4.20 -22.82 7.46
CA ALA A 116 3.76 -23.72 6.41
C ALA A 116 4.83 -24.79 6.11
N ASP A 117 4.45 -25.89 5.45
CA ASP A 117 5.37 -26.93 4.94
C ASP A 117 6.20 -26.46 3.72
N ALA A 118 6.20 -25.16 3.41
CA ALA A 118 6.88 -24.58 2.25
C ALA A 118 7.65 -23.31 2.63
N GLU A 119 8.92 -23.25 2.23
CA GLU A 119 9.77 -22.05 2.25
C GLU A 119 9.75 -21.41 0.86
N GLY A 120 9.48 -20.11 0.78
CA GLY A 120 9.52 -19.39 -0.49
C GLY A 120 8.60 -18.17 -0.55
N THR A 121 8.37 -17.70 -1.78
CA THR A 121 7.51 -16.56 -2.07
C THR A 121 6.17 -17.01 -2.64
N VAL A 122 5.06 -16.57 -2.03
CA VAL A 122 3.70 -16.84 -2.54
C VAL A 122 3.01 -15.53 -2.90
N PRO A 123 2.25 -15.45 -4.01
CA PRO A 123 1.41 -14.29 -4.28
C PRO A 123 0.42 -14.04 -3.15
N LEU A 124 0.05 -12.78 -2.93
CA LEU A 124 -0.96 -12.42 -1.94
C LEU A 124 -2.30 -13.06 -2.30
N ASP A 125 -2.81 -13.87 -1.38
CA ASP A 125 -4.18 -14.37 -1.35
C ASP A 125 -4.64 -14.40 0.11
N PHE A 126 -5.59 -13.53 0.45
CA PHE A 126 -6.11 -13.40 1.82
C PHE A 126 -6.79 -14.68 2.34
N GLY A 127 -7.28 -15.55 1.45
CA GLY A 127 -7.97 -16.79 1.82
C GLY A 127 -7.00 -17.95 2.08
N THR A 128 -5.79 -17.90 1.52
CA THR A 128 -4.82 -19.01 1.57
C THR A 128 -3.50 -18.64 2.24
N LEU A 129 -3.27 -17.38 2.59
CA LEU A 129 -2.10 -16.95 3.35
C LEU A 129 -2.00 -17.73 4.68
N PRO A 130 -0.81 -18.22 5.06
CA PRO A 130 -0.65 -18.92 6.33
C PRO A 130 -1.12 -18.10 7.54
N ARG A 131 -1.81 -18.79 8.46
CA ARG A 131 -2.34 -18.17 9.68
C ARG A 131 -1.21 -17.61 10.54
N GLY A 132 -1.46 -16.45 11.15
CA GLY A 132 -0.51 -15.79 12.05
C GLY A 132 0.46 -14.83 11.35
N ILE A 133 0.53 -14.82 10.02
CA ILE A 133 1.29 -13.80 9.28
C ILE A 133 0.52 -12.47 9.29
N LEU A 134 -0.74 -12.52 8.89
CA LEU A 134 -1.63 -11.38 8.72
C LEU A 134 -2.92 -11.61 9.52
N GLN A 135 -3.48 -10.56 10.10
CA GLN A 135 -4.79 -10.58 10.74
C GLN A 135 -5.64 -9.43 10.19
N GLY A 136 -6.91 -9.72 9.95
CA GLY A 136 -7.85 -8.78 9.36
C GLY A 136 -9.11 -8.58 10.19
N TYR A 137 -9.75 -7.43 10.03
CA TYR A 137 -11.13 -7.20 10.46
C TYR A 137 -11.87 -6.33 9.45
N GLU A 138 -13.20 -6.47 9.44
CA GLU A 138 -14.10 -5.65 8.63
C GLU A 138 -14.41 -4.34 9.38
N SER A 139 -13.85 -3.23 8.90
CA SER A 139 -14.01 -1.91 9.52
C SER A 139 -15.35 -1.24 9.19
N SER A 140 -15.96 -1.64 8.08
CA SER A 140 -17.33 -1.36 7.69
C SER A 140 -17.77 -2.42 6.64
N PRO A 141 -19.06 -2.60 6.36
CA PRO A 141 -19.52 -3.66 5.45
C PRO A 141 -18.81 -3.63 4.08
N GLY A 142 -18.04 -4.67 3.79
CA GLY A 142 -17.24 -4.86 2.58
C GLY A 142 -15.85 -4.23 2.60
N VAL A 143 -15.39 -3.67 3.72
CA VAL A 143 -14.12 -2.93 3.85
C VAL A 143 -13.22 -3.56 4.91
N LEU A 144 -12.08 -4.09 4.49
CA LEU A 144 -11.18 -4.85 5.34
C LEU A 144 -9.87 -4.09 5.63
N ARG A 145 -9.37 -4.31 6.84
CA ARG A 145 -8.13 -3.74 7.36
C ARG A 145 -7.24 -4.88 7.79
N GLU A 146 -6.06 -4.98 7.19
CA GLU A 146 -5.10 -6.05 7.48
C GLU A 146 -3.91 -5.47 8.24
N PHE A 147 -3.49 -6.15 9.29
CA PHE A 147 -2.42 -5.72 10.17
C PHE A 147 -1.57 -6.91 10.65
N CYS A 148 -0.37 -6.60 11.13
CA CYS A 148 0.50 -7.58 11.75
C CYS A 148 -0.06 -7.96 13.15
N PRO A 149 -0.39 -9.24 13.42
CA PRO A 149 -0.95 -9.65 14.71
C PRO A 149 0.05 -9.54 15.88
N VAL A 150 1.34 -9.38 15.59
CA VAL A 150 2.40 -9.32 16.60
C VAL A 150 2.70 -7.88 17.03
N CYS A 151 2.93 -6.97 16.08
CA CYS A 151 3.30 -5.58 16.38
C CYS A 151 2.21 -4.54 16.08
N GLY A 152 1.06 -4.94 15.54
CA GLY A 152 -0.03 -4.03 15.21
C GLY A 152 0.20 -3.15 13.97
N ALA A 153 1.31 -3.33 13.24
CA ALA A 153 1.60 -2.54 12.05
C ALA A 153 0.46 -2.67 11.02
N THR A 154 -0.06 -1.54 10.55
CA THR A 154 -1.04 -1.50 9.46
C THR A 154 -0.37 -1.94 8.16
N VAL A 155 -0.93 -2.97 7.50
CA VAL A 155 -0.35 -3.58 6.30
C VAL A 155 -1.17 -3.22 5.06
N PHE A 156 -2.44 -3.61 5.03
CA PHE A 156 -3.29 -3.40 3.87
C PHE A 156 -4.64 -2.77 4.21
N TRP A 157 -5.20 -2.08 3.24
CA TRP A 157 -6.62 -1.85 3.12
C TRP A 157 -7.12 -2.42 1.80
N HIS A 158 -8.30 -3.02 1.82
CA HIS A 158 -8.97 -3.51 0.62
C HIS A 158 -10.48 -3.54 0.84
N ASP A 159 -11.22 -3.66 -0.26
CA ASP A 159 -12.67 -3.77 -0.22
C ASP A 159 -13.18 -4.78 -1.26
N LYS A 160 -14.48 -5.08 -1.19
CA LYS A 160 -15.11 -6.02 -2.13
C LYS A 160 -15.39 -5.45 -3.53
N TRP A 161 -15.28 -4.14 -3.73
CA TRP A 161 -15.63 -3.46 -4.99
C TRP A 161 -14.42 -3.28 -5.92
N ARG A 162 -13.22 -3.19 -5.36
CA ARG A 162 -11.92 -3.17 -6.05
C ARG A 162 -10.97 -4.21 -5.45
N PRO A 163 -11.37 -5.50 -5.43
CA PRO A 163 -10.68 -6.52 -4.65
C PRO A 163 -9.21 -6.67 -5.06
N ASP A 164 -8.89 -6.45 -6.34
CA ASP A 164 -7.57 -6.76 -6.90
C ASP A 164 -6.57 -5.59 -6.90
N VAL A 165 -6.97 -4.39 -6.47
CA VAL A 165 -6.05 -3.24 -6.29
C VAL A 165 -5.99 -2.90 -4.80
N ILE A 166 -4.91 -3.32 -4.16
CA ILE A 166 -4.72 -3.29 -2.71
C ILE A 166 -4.01 -2.00 -2.30
N ASP A 167 -4.48 -1.38 -1.22
CA ASP A 167 -3.77 -0.26 -0.62
C ASP A 167 -2.72 -0.82 0.33
N VAL A 168 -1.45 -0.58 0.03
CA VAL A 168 -0.30 -1.01 0.82
C VAL A 168 0.24 0.15 1.64
N SER A 169 0.42 -0.07 2.94
CA SER A 169 0.98 0.95 3.84
C SER A 169 2.42 1.26 3.44
N VAL A 170 2.68 2.50 3.00
CA VAL A 170 4.00 2.91 2.48
C VAL A 170 5.07 2.84 3.56
N GLY A 171 4.71 3.02 4.83
CA GLY A 171 5.64 2.95 5.96
C GLY A 171 6.32 1.58 6.16
N LEU A 172 5.87 0.53 5.47
CA LEU A 172 6.50 -0.79 5.48
C LEU A 172 7.62 -0.95 4.46
N LEU A 173 7.66 -0.10 3.43
CA LEU A 173 8.55 -0.25 2.28
C LEU A 173 10.00 0.08 2.64
N ARG A 174 10.93 -0.72 2.15
CA ARG A 174 12.38 -0.63 2.41
C ARG A 174 13.13 -0.21 1.15
N ALA A 175 12.72 0.91 0.55
CA ALA A 175 13.41 1.46 -0.61
C ALA A 175 14.72 2.14 -0.21
N GLU A 176 15.77 1.96 -1.01
CA GLU A 176 17.05 2.67 -0.84
C GLU A 176 16.90 4.20 -0.97
N SER A 177 15.94 4.65 -1.77
CA SER A 177 15.59 6.08 -1.92
C SER A 177 14.86 6.68 -0.70
N GLY A 178 14.74 5.93 0.40
CA GLY A 178 14.13 6.38 1.65
C GLY A 178 12.61 6.19 1.71
N ALA A 179 11.99 6.75 2.75
CA ALA A 179 10.61 6.46 3.16
C ALA A 179 9.53 6.76 2.10
N ARG A 180 9.82 7.63 1.13
CA ARG A 180 8.90 7.96 0.03
C ARG A 180 9.01 6.99 -1.15
N ALA A 181 10.05 6.15 -1.20
CA ALA A 181 10.26 5.16 -2.26
C ALA A 181 10.07 5.73 -3.68
N GLU A 182 10.57 6.94 -3.96
CA GLU A 182 10.26 7.69 -5.19
C GLU A 182 10.78 7.03 -6.48
N GLY A 183 11.74 6.08 -6.37
CA GLY A 183 12.12 5.21 -7.48
C GLY A 183 11.02 4.23 -7.90
N TRP A 184 10.03 3.99 -7.03
CA TRP A 184 8.96 3.00 -7.17
C TRP A 184 7.56 3.62 -7.16
N LEU A 185 7.41 4.76 -6.50
CA LEU A 185 6.14 5.42 -6.25
C LEU A 185 6.09 6.78 -6.95
N ASP A 186 4.95 7.05 -7.59
CA ASP A 186 4.58 8.36 -8.08
C ASP A 186 3.55 8.97 -7.13
N TRP A 187 3.95 10.00 -6.39
CA TRP A 187 3.12 10.60 -5.34
C TRP A 187 2.07 11.53 -5.93
N TRP A 188 0.81 11.28 -5.63
CA TRP A 188 -0.29 12.13 -6.01
C TRP A 188 -0.21 13.47 -5.27
N LYS A 189 -0.19 14.55 -6.05
CA LYS A 189 -0.09 15.92 -5.53
C LYS A 189 -1.39 16.72 -5.67
N GLY A 190 -2.37 16.21 -6.42
CA GLY A 190 -3.60 16.93 -6.73
C GLY A 190 -4.53 17.09 -5.52
N ARG A 191 -4.44 16.19 -4.54
CA ARG A 191 -5.36 16.13 -3.38
C ARG A 191 -4.84 15.23 -2.27
N VAL A 192 -5.25 15.51 -1.03
CA VAL A 192 -5.16 14.58 0.10
C VAL A 192 -6.51 13.85 0.24
N SER A 193 -6.51 12.51 0.28
CA SER A 193 -7.76 11.74 0.36
C SER A 193 -8.55 12.08 1.62
N PHE A 194 -9.85 12.32 1.44
CA PHE A 194 -10.81 12.68 2.48
C PHE A 194 -10.31 13.83 3.34
N VAL A 195 -9.77 14.88 2.71
CA VAL A 195 -9.32 16.09 3.42
C VAL A 195 -10.45 16.74 4.22
N GLU A 196 -11.69 16.62 3.76
CA GLU A 196 -12.89 17.13 4.42
C GLU A 196 -13.20 16.37 5.72
N ASP A 197 -12.79 15.10 5.82
CA ASP A 197 -13.00 14.29 7.02
C ASP A 197 -12.02 14.65 8.16
N ALA A 198 -11.04 15.52 7.90
CA ALA A 198 -9.99 15.86 8.84
C ALA A 198 -10.53 16.43 10.16
N GLU A 199 -11.71 17.06 10.18
CA GLU A 199 -12.31 17.57 11.43
C GLU A 199 -13.18 16.57 12.19
N LEU A 200 -13.59 15.46 11.57
CA LEU A 200 -14.61 14.55 12.14
C LEU A 200 -14.21 14.05 13.54
N ASP A 201 -15.19 14.05 14.44
CA ASP A 201 -15.08 13.75 15.87
C ASP A 201 -14.11 14.62 16.68
N ARG A 202 -13.73 15.80 16.18
CA ARG A 202 -13.00 16.82 16.95
C ARG A 202 -13.86 18.04 17.20
N LYS A 203 -13.50 18.83 18.22
CA LYS A 203 -14.17 20.10 18.56
C LYS A 203 -13.14 21.15 18.94
N GLY A 204 -13.46 22.43 18.71
CA GLY A 204 -12.63 23.55 19.15
C GLY A 204 -11.25 23.57 18.47
N TRP A 205 -10.20 23.81 19.27
CA TRP A 205 -8.83 23.93 18.77
C TRP A 205 -8.32 22.67 18.01
N PRO A 206 -8.47 21.43 18.55
CA PRO A 206 -8.06 20.23 17.83
C PRO A 206 -8.68 20.04 16.44
N ALA A 207 -9.94 20.47 16.24
CA ALA A 207 -10.59 20.36 14.94
C ALA A 207 -9.95 21.31 13.91
N ARG A 208 -9.79 22.58 14.30
CA ARG A 208 -9.13 23.59 13.45
C ARG A 208 -7.71 23.18 13.07
N TRP A 209 -6.93 22.73 14.05
CA TRP A 209 -5.55 22.31 13.81
C TRP A 209 -5.46 21.12 12.84
N ALA A 210 -6.36 20.13 12.94
CA ALA A 210 -6.37 18.99 12.03
C ALA A 210 -6.72 19.40 10.58
N VAL A 211 -7.67 20.32 10.42
CA VAL A 211 -8.02 20.91 9.11
C VAL A 211 -6.82 21.68 8.54
N ASP A 212 -6.21 22.55 9.34
CA ASP A 212 -5.04 23.35 8.93
C ASP A 212 -3.87 22.45 8.51
N LEU A 213 -3.63 21.35 9.24
CA LEU A 213 -2.61 20.36 8.91
C LEU A 213 -2.90 19.68 7.56
N ALA A 214 -4.13 19.22 7.34
CA ALA A 214 -4.51 18.51 6.12
C ALA A 214 -4.49 19.44 4.89
N GLN A 215 -4.99 20.67 5.03
CA GLN A 215 -4.94 21.70 3.99
C GLN A 215 -3.50 22.14 3.70
N GLY A 216 -2.68 22.36 4.73
CA GLY A 216 -1.28 22.72 4.58
C GLY A 216 -0.48 21.64 3.85
N LEU A 217 -0.76 20.36 4.13
CA LEU A 217 -0.19 19.23 3.40
C LEU A 217 -0.60 19.28 1.92
N GLU A 218 -1.90 19.42 1.63
CA GLU A 218 -2.39 19.46 0.25
C GLU A 218 -1.80 20.62 -0.55
N GLU A 219 -1.79 21.83 0.02
CA GLU A 219 -1.18 23.00 -0.61
C GLU A 219 0.32 22.81 -0.84
N GLY A 220 1.02 22.20 0.11
CA GLY A 220 2.45 21.90 0.01
C GLY A 220 2.74 20.98 -1.17
N LEU A 221 1.97 19.89 -1.30
CA LEU A 221 2.09 18.94 -2.41
C LEU A 221 1.82 19.62 -3.76
N LYS A 222 0.76 20.44 -3.87
CA LYS A 222 0.43 21.19 -5.11
C LYS A 222 1.50 22.21 -5.53
N LYS A 223 2.27 22.75 -4.58
CA LYS A 223 3.33 23.75 -4.87
C LYS A 223 4.60 23.11 -5.44
N GLU A 224 4.84 21.83 -5.18
CA GLU A 224 6.00 21.10 -5.69
C GLU A 224 6.02 21.07 -7.23
N ASP A 225 4.86 20.96 -7.87
CA ASP A 225 4.70 20.95 -9.33
C ASP A 225 5.01 22.30 -10.01
N LYS A 226 5.17 23.39 -9.25
CA LYS A 226 5.48 24.72 -9.79
C LYS A 226 6.97 25.08 -9.72
N LYS A 227 7.82 24.17 -9.24
CA LYS A 227 9.27 24.40 -9.05
C LYS A 227 10.15 23.67 -10.07
N GLU A 228 9.56 22.91 -10.99
CA GLU A 228 10.20 22.39 -12.21
C GLU A 228 9.85 23.28 -13.41
#